data_AF-A0A6P2DEP0-F1
#
_entry.id   AF-A0A6P2DEP0-F1
#
_cell.length_a   1.000
_cell.length_b   1.000
_cell.length_c   1.000
_cell.angle_alpha   90.00
_cell.angle_beta   90.00
_cell.angle_gamma   90.00
#
_symmetry.space_group_name_H-M   'P 1'
#
loop_
_entity.id
_entity.type
_entity.pdbx_description
1 polymer ?
#
loop_
_entity_poly.entity_id
_entity_poly.type
_entity_poly.pdbx_seq_one_letter_code
_entity_poly.pdbx_strand_id
1 'polypeptide(L)'
;MKLGTLVLVCLTAFFASPFTSAADEPKREPKPRFKGVEVYSWKNDKGVWQFAIVDGTNRNKTENEVKTAPTVYAGADKFTTALKFLAENEMVFWTHQIKGFEFPPKDDLKKIDEAAKAAKVQLERAEK
;
A
#
# COMPACT_ATOMS: atom_id res chain seq x y z
N MET A 1 15.89 37.73 -66.15
CA MET A 1 16.00 36.25 -66.06
C MET A 1 16.13 35.90 -64.60
N LYS A 2 15.08 35.30 -64.02
CA LYS A 2 15.08 33.96 -63.36
C LYS A 2 16.24 33.80 -62.36
N LEU A 3 16.03 33.55 -61.07
CA LEU A 3 15.12 32.55 -60.50
C LEU A 3 15.01 32.82 -58.98
N GLY A 4 13.79 32.81 -58.45
CA GLY A 4 13.54 32.92 -57.02
C GLY A 4 14.00 31.66 -56.29
N THR A 5 14.53 31.84 -55.08
CA THR A 5 14.72 30.75 -54.12
C THR A 5 13.71 30.94 -53.01
N LEU A 6 12.68 30.11 -53.06
CA LEU A 6 11.63 29.97 -52.05
C LEU A 6 12.24 29.29 -50.83
N VAL A 7 12.40 30.01 -49.71
CA VAL A 7 12.78 29.39 -48.44
C VAL A 7 11.51 28.79 -47.83
N LEU A 8 11.36 27.48 -47.99
CA LEU A 8 10.34 26.68 -47.33
C LEU A 8 10.68 26.58 -45.84
N VAL A 9 10.02 27.39 -45.01
CA VAL A 9 10.11 27.28 -43.55
C VAL A 9 9.28 26.05 -43.13
N CYS A 10 9.96 24.93 -42.88
CA CYS A 10 9.37 23.75 -42.27
C CYS A 10 8.87 24.08 -40.86
N LEU A 11 7.56 24.22 -40.72
CA LEU A 11 6.85 24.28 -39.44
C LEU A 11 6.94 22.87 -38.80
N THR A 12 7.93 22.63 -37.95
CA THR A 12 7.99 21.38 -37.18
C THR A 12 6.93 21.43 -36.09
N ALA A 13 5.77 20.86 -36.37
CA ALA A 13 4.75 20.60 -35.36
C ALA A 13 5.35 19.68 -34.28
N PHE A 14 5.63 20.26 -33.11
CA PHE A 14 5.84 19.51 -31.88
C PHE A 14 4.51 18.81 -31.57
N PHE A 15 4.35 17.58 -32.05
CA PHE A 15 3.33 16.67 -31.52
C PHE A 15 3.74 16.35 -30.09
N ALA A 16 3.20 17.10 -29.14
CA ALA A 16 3.14 16.68 -27.74
C ALA A 16 2.28 15.40 -27.71
N SER A 17 2.93 14.25 -27.79
CA SER A 17 2.26 12.96 -27.55
C SER A 17 1.76 12.98 -26.10
N PRO A 18 0.46 12.83 -25.84
CA PRO A 18 0.00 12.59 -24.48
C PRO A 18 0.36 11.14 -24.15
N PHE A 19 1.56 10.92 -23.64
CA PHE A 19 1.83 9.71 -22.85
C PHE A 19 1.16 9.90 -21.47
N THR A 20 -0.17 9.99 -21.48
CA THR A 20 -0.94 9.68 -20.28
C THR A 20 -1.03 8.17 -20.23
N SER A 21 -0.01 7.54 -19.67
CA SER A 21 -0.14 6.16 -19.22
C SER A 21 -1.19 6.19 -18.11
N ALA A 22 -2.40 5.74 -18.42
CA ALA A 22 -3.35 5.34 -17.40
C ALA A 22 -2.70 4.16 -16.66
N ALA A 23 -1.95 4.47 -15.61
CA ALA A 23 -1.51 3.46 -14.67
C ALA A 23 -2.79 2.80 -14.13
N ASP A 24 -2.95 1.50 -14.36
CA ASP A 24 -4.07 0.73 -13.79
C ASP A 24 -4.12 1.03 -12.30
N GLU A 25 -5.18 1.73 -11.87
CA GLU A 25 -5.38 2.00 -10.45
C GLU A 25 -5.48 0.65 -9.74
N PRO A 26 -4.80 0.49 -8.58
CA PRO A 26 -4.80 -0.78 -7.87
C PRO A 26 -6.25 -1.21 -7.59
N LYS A 27 -6.65 -2.31 -8.23
CA LYS A 27 -7.99 -2.84 -8.07
C LYS A 27 -8.08 -3.60 -6.75
N ARG A 28 -9.18 -3.38 -6.04
CA ARG A 28 -9.53 -4.12 -4.83
C ARG A 28 -9.57 -5.64 -5.09
N GLU A 29 -9.02 -6.42 -4.17
CA GLU A 29 -9.04 -7.88 -4.21
C GLU A 29 -10.49 -8.40 -4.22
N PRO A 30 -10.83 -9.35 -5.12
CA PRO A 30 -12.23 -9.73 -5.35
C PRO A 30 -12.80 -10.67 -4.29
N LYS A 31 -11.95 -11.35 -3.50
CA LYS A 31 -12.37 -12.34 -2.51
C LYS A 31 -11.38 -12.41 -1.35
N PRO A 32 -11.85 -12.73 -0.13
CA PRO A 32 -10.95 -12.91 0.99
C PRO A 32 -9.90 -14.00 0.79
N ARG A 33 -8.74 -13.83 1.39
CA ARG A 33 -7.70 -14.88 1.43
C ARG A 33 -8.12 -15.97 2.42
N PHE A 34 -7.79 -17.23 2.11
CA PHE A 34 -8.28 -18.39 2.89
C PHE A 34 -7.90 -18.33 4.38
N LYS A 35 -6.74 -17.75 4.71
CA LYS A 35 -6.24 -17.60 6.08
C LYS A 35 -6.27 -16.16 6.58
N GLY A 36 -6.89 -15.24 5.82
CA GLY A 36 -6.77 -13.83 6.09
C GLY A 36 -5.39 -13.27 5.74
N VAL A 37 -5.11 -12.09 6.28
CA VAL A 37 -3.79 -11.46 6.31
C VAL A 37 -3.34 -11.21 7.74
N GLU A 38 -2.03 -11.16 7.93
CA GLU A 38 -1.42 -10.71 9.17
C GLU A 38 -0.85 -9.30 8.98
N VAL A 39 -1.03 -8.46 9.99
CA VAL A 39 -0.46 -7.11 10.05
C VAL A 39 0.59 -7.06 11.16
N TYR A 40 1.71 -6.43 10.82
CA TYR A 40 2.82 -6.19 11.72
C TYR A 40 3.20 -4.72 11.67
N SER A 41 3.50 -4.13 12.83
CA SER A 41 3.94 -2.75 12.93
C SER A 41 5.17 -2.58 13.81
N TRP A 42 6.07 -1.68 13.41
CA TRP A 42 7.31 -1.37 14.13
C TRP A 42 7.75 0.06 13.81
N LYS A 43 8.62 0.64 14.65
CA LYS A 43 9.35 1.85 14.30
C LYS A 43 10.65 1.48 13.59
N ASN A 44 10.93 2.13 12.47
CA ASN A 44 12.25 2.04 11.85
C ASN A 44 13.29 2.89 12.62
N ASP A 45 14.53 2.87 12.18
CA ASP A 45 15.65 3.58 12.83
C ASP A 45 15.48 5.11 12.87
N LYS A 46 14.56 5.66 12.06
CA LYS A 46 14.21 7.09 12.05
C LYS A 46 13.00 7.40 12.93
N GLY A 47 12.50 6.43 13.70
CA GLY A 47 11.30 6.56 14.52
C GLY A 47 9.98 6.57 13.73
N VAL A 48 10.02 6.28 12.42
CA VAL A 48 8.82 6.27 11.56
C VAL A 48 8.15 4.91 11.63
N TRP A 49 6.86 4.90 11.94
CA TRP A 49 6.04 3.70 11.93
C TRP A 49 5.98 3.05 10.55
N GLN A 50 6.20 1.76 10.52
CA GLN A 50 6.04 0.89 9.36
C GLN A 50 4.94 -0.11 9.64
N PHE A 51 4.23 -0.49 8.58
CA PHE A 51 3.14 -1.46 8.62
C PHE A 51 3.34 -2.45 7.48
N ALA A 52 3.42 -3.74 7.77
CA ALA A 52 3.48 -4.78 6.77
C ALA A 52 2.16 -5.56 6.75
N ILE A 53 1.65 -5.84 5.55
CA ILE A 53 0.57 -6.82 5.33
C ILE A 53 1.23 -8.06 4.76
N VAL A 54 1.03 -9.23 5.35
CA VAL A 54 1.53 -10.51 4.83
C VAL A 54 0.42 -11.56 4.81
N ASP A 55 0.56 -12.58 3.97
CA ASP A 55 -0.41 -13.69 3.93
C ASP A 55 -0.45 -14.43 5.27
N GLY A 56 -1.66 -14.64 5.77
CA GLY A 56 -1.90 -15.45 6.96
C GLY A 56 -1.45 -16.89 6.76
N THR A 57 -0.72 -17.44 7.74
CA THR A 57 -0.29 -18.84 7.69
C THR A 57 -0.48 -19.55 9.02
N ASN A 58 -0.36 -20.89 9.05
CA ASN A 58 -0.42 -21.67 10.29
C ASN A 58 0.91 -21.64 11.09
N ARG A 59 1.85 -20.75 10.74
CA ARG A 59 3.15 -20.60 11.41
C ARG A 59 3.42 -19.14 11.71
N ASN A 60 4.26 -18.88 12.70
CA ASN A 60 4.74 -17.54 12.99
C ASN A 60 5.68 -17.03 11.90
N LYS A 61 5.63 -15.73 11.66
CA LYS A 61 6.50 -15.02 10.73
C LYS A 61 7.82 -14.65 11.39
N THR A 62 8.87 -14.61 10.58
CA THR A 62 10.17 -14.07 11.01
C THR A 62 10.22 -12.56 10.76
N GLU A 63 11.06 -11.85 11.50
CA GLU A 63 11.29 -10.42 11.29
C GLU A 63 11.71 -10.11 9.84
N ASN A 64 12.63 -10.90 9.29
CA ASN A 64 13.11 -10.71 7.93
C ASN A 64 11.96 -10.86 6.91
N GLU A 65 11.15 -11.91 7.03
CA GLU A 65 9.98 -12.14 6.16
C GLU A 65 9.01 -10.96 6.16
N VAL A 66 8.75 -10.39 7.34
CA VAL A 66 7.85 -9.24 7.48
C VAL A 66 8.46 -7.96 6.90
N LYS A 67 9.74 -7.67 7.21
CA LYS A 67 10.41 -6.44 6.79
C LYS A 67 10.76 -6.42 5.29
N THR A 68 10.91 -7.58 4.65
CA THR A 68 11.16 -7.69 3.20
C THR A 68 9.90 -7.98 2.40
N ALA A 69 8.71 -7.93 3.03
CA ALA A 69 7.45 -8.13 2.33
C ALA A 69 7.27 -7.06 1.23
N PRO A 70 6.58 -7.38 0.12
CA PRO A 70 6.31 -6.41 -0.94
C PRO A 70 5.36 -5.29 -0.49
N THR A 71 4.61 -5.52 0.58
CA THR A 71 3.52 -4.69 1.09
C THR A 71 3.89 -4.08 2.44
N VAL A 72 4.87 -3.17 2.43
CA VAL A 72 5.30 -2.37 3.58
C VAL A 72 4.95 -0.89 3.36
N TYR A 73 4.26 -0.30 4.34
CA TYR A 73 3.74 1.06 4.29
C TYR A 73 4.35 1.91 5.41
N ALA A 74 4.97 3.03 5.02
CA ALA A 74 5.48 4.01 5.97
C ALA A 74 4.35 4.95 6.42
N GLY A 75 3.97 4.87 7.70
CA GLY A 75 2.96 5.70 8.34
C GLY A 75 1.54 5.16 8.23
N ALA A 76 0.69 5.52 9.20
CA ALA A 76 -0.69 5.06 9.29
C ALA A 76 -1.51 5.45 8.05
N ASP A 77 -1.28 6.63 7.47
CA ASP A 77 -2.00 7.15 6.32
C ASP A 77 -1.90 6.24 5.09
N LYS A 78 -0.68 5.80 4.77
CA LYS A 78 -0.46 4.87 3.66
C LYS A 78 -1.08 3.51 3.95
N PHE A 79 -0.94 3.04 5.18
CA PHE A 79 -1.53 1.77 5.60
C PHE A 79 -3.07 1.79 5.55
N THR A 80 -3.73 2.85 6.04
CA THR A 80 -5.19 2.98 5.96
C THR A 80 -5.71 3.02 4.52
N THR A 81 -4.95 3.62 3.61
CA THR A 81 -5.26 3.56 2.17
C THR A 81 -5.14 2.14 1.65
N ALA A 82 -4.12 1.40 2.08
CA ALA A 82 -3.90 0.01 1.66
C ALA A 82 -5.06 -0.93 2.04
N LEU A 83 -5.70 -0.71 3.19
CA LEU A 83 -6.86 -1.51 3.64
C LEU A 83 -8.01 -1.52 2.62
N LYS A 84 -8.16 -0.45 1.83
CA LYS A 84 -9.22 -0.35 0.80
C LYS A 84 -9.02 -1.35 -0.35
N PHE A 85 -7.81 -1.84 -0.54
CA PHE A 85 -7.49 -2.79 -1.61
C PHE A 85 -7.66 -4.25 -1.17
N LEU A 86 -7.77 -4.52 0.13
CA LEU A 86 -8.13 -5.85 0.62
C LEU A 86 -9.59 -6.16 0.30
N ALA A 87 -9.93 -7.45 0.17
CA ALA A 87 -11.29 -7.87 -0.11
C ALA A 87 -12.28 -7.43 0.99
N GLU A 88 -13.55 -7.25 0.64
CA GLU A 88 -14.58 -7.09 1.68
C GLU A 88 -14.65 -8.36 2.54
N ASN A 89 -14.79 -8.17 3.85
CA ASN A 89 -14.75 -9.23 4.86
C ASN A 89 -13.41 -9.97 4.98
N GLU A 90 -12.31 -9.42 4.45
CA GLU A 90 -10.96 -9.93 4.72
C GLU A 90 -10.69 -9.93 6.23
N MET A 91 -10.21 -11.06 6.76
CA MET A 91 -9.75 -11.12 8.14
C MET A 91 -8.33 -10.58 8.24
N VAL A 92 -8.13 -9.59 9.10
CA VAL A 92 -6.87 -8.87 9.26
C VAL A 92 -6.41 -9.05 10.70
N PHE A 93 -5.41 -9.89 10.91
CA PHE A 93 -4.87 -10.21 12.24
C PHE A 93 -3.66 -9.36 12.55
N TRP A 94 -3.79 -8.37 13.41
CA TRP A 94 -2.68 -7.52 13.82
C TRP A 94 -1.99 -8.07 15.07
N THR A 95 -0.73 -8.46 14.91
CA THR A 95 0.08 -9.10 15.94
C THR A 95 1.40 -8.37 16.17
N HIS A 96 1.98 -8.60 17.34
CA HIS A 96 3.25 -8.02 17.78
C HIS A 96 4.12 -9.07 18.50
N GLN A 97 4.04 -10.33 18.07
CA GLN A 97 4.81 -11.44 18.67
C GLN A 97 6.31 -11.34 18.41
N ILE A 98 6.73 -10.63 17.35
CA ILE A 98 8.14 -10.39 17.03
C ILE A 98 8.70 -9.31 17.96
N LYS A 99 9.87 -9.54 18.56
CA LYS A 99 10.52 -8.56 19.45
C LYS A 99 10.77 -7.23 18.70
N GLY A 100 10.39 -6.12 19.32
CA GLY A 100 10.52 -4.77 18.73
C GLY A 100 9.36 -4.36 17.81
N PHE A 101 8.40 -5.27 17.58
CA PHE A 101 7.13 -4.93 16.96
C PHE A 101 6.14 -4.55 18.06
N GLU A 102 5.34 -3.52 17.79
CA GLU A 102 4.44 -2.90 18.74
C GLU A 102 3.29 -2.23 18.00
N PHE A 103 2.17 -2.04 18.69
CA PHE A 103 1.07 -1.24 18.17
C PHE A 103 1.43 0.25 18.15
N PRO A 104 0.97 1.02 17.15
CA PRO A 104 1.20 2.45 17.07
C PRO A 104 0.41 3.20 18.17
N PRO A 105 0.63 4.52 18.33
CA PRO A 105 -0.10 5.34 19.29
C PRO A 105 -1.62 5.26 19.12
N LYS A 106 -2.36 5.57 20.18
CA LYS A 106 -3.82 5.46 20.22
C LYS A 106 -4.54 6.21 19.10
N ASP A 107 -4.02 7.36 18.70
CA ASP A 107 -4.62 8.17 17.62
C ASP A 107 -4.52 7.46 16.27
N ASP A 108 -3.36 6.85 15.98
CA ASP A 108 -3.17 6.02 14.78
C ASP A 108 -4.02 4.76 14.83
N LEU A 109 -4.12 4.11 15.99
CA LEU A 109 -5.00 2.95 16.19
C LEU A 109 -6.46 3.28 15.88
N LYS A 110 -6.96 4.40 16.43
CA LYS A 110 -8.33 4.86 16.18
C LYS A 110 -8.56 5.14 14.69
N LYS A 111 -7.62 5.84 14.04
CA LYS A 111 -7.66 6.13 12.61
C LYS A 111 -7.70 4.84 11.77
N ILE A 112 -6.90 3.85 12.14
CA ILE A 112 -6.84 2.55 11.47
C ILE A 112 -8.14 1.77 11.68
N ASP A 113 -8.73 1.79 12.87
CA ASP A 113 -10.01 1.15 13.15
C ASP A 113 -11.14 1.74 12.31
N GLU A 114 -11.19 3.07 12.20
CA GLU A 114 -12.15 3.77 11.35
C GLU A 114 -11.95 3.42 9.87
N ALA A 115 -10.71 3.36 9.40
CA ALA A 115 -10.38 2.97 8.03
C ALA A 115 -10.74 1.50 7.74
N ALA A 116 -10.47 0.58 8.68
CA ALA A 116 -10.83 -0.82 8.55
C ALA A 116 -12.35 -1.01 8.44
N LYS A 117 -13.12 -0.30 9.27
CA LYS A 117 -14.60 -0.27 9.19
C LYS A 117 -15.09 0.28 7.85
N ALA A 118 -14.53 1.41 7.39
CA ALA A 118 -14.88 2.01 6.11
C ALA A 118 -14.53 1.10 4.92
N ALA A 119 -13.42 0.37 5.01
CA ALA A 119 -13.02 -0.65 4.05
C ALA A 119 -13.81 -1.96 4.20
N LYS A 120 -14.65 -2.13 5.23
CA LYS A 120 -15.36 -3.39 5.53
C LYS A 120 -14.42 -4.60 5.67
N VAL A 121 -13.26 -4.41 6.30
CA VAL A 121 -12.36 -5.51 6.68
C VAL A 121 -12.50 -5.79 8.17
N GLN A 122 -12.25 -7.04 8.57
CA GLN A 122 -12.38 -7.50 9.95
C GLN A 122 -11.01 -7.41 10.62
N LEU A 123 -10.72 -6.26 11.22
CA LEU A 123 -9.47 -6.03 11.93
C LEU A 123 -9.57 -6.55 13.36
N GLU A 124 -8.73 -7.53 13.68
CA GLU A 124 -8.56 -8.07 15.02
C GLU A 124 -7.15 -7.81 15.51
N ARG A 125 -7.02 -7.25 16.72
CA ARG A 125 -5.73 -7.12 17.40
C ARG A 125 -5.58 -8.31 18.34
N ALA A 126 -4.51 -9.10 18.15
CA ALA A 126 -4.16 -10.13 19.09
C ALA A 126 -3.61 -9.46 20.36
N GLU A 127 -4.44 -9.38 21.41
CA GLU A 127 -3.96 -9.08 22.76
C GLU A 127 -3.35 -10.37 23.34
N LYS A 128 -2.19 -10.26 23.97
CA LYS A 128 -1.55 -11.39 24.67
C LYS A 128 -2.32 -11.78 25.92
#